data_AF-A0A1I1U765-F1
#
_entry.id   AF-A0A1I1U765-F1
#
_cell.length_a   1.000
_cell.length_b   1.000
_cell.length_c   1.000
_cell.angle_alpha   90.00
_cell.angle_beta   90.00
_cell.angle_gamma   90.00
#
_symmetry.space_group_name_H-M   'P 1'
#
loop_
_entity.id
_entity.type
_entity.pdbx_description
1 polymer ?
#
loop_
_entity_poly.entity_id
_entity_poly.type
_entity_poly.pdbx_seq_one_letter_code
_entity_poly.pdbx_strand_id
1 'polypeptide(L)'
;MQATFQALTDALLPSVKPAYGLPFSNTDMGVHEYIIYALDHNISIQQQLYHHVVPLAYPTAMMLDAAAAQLINAHQAQAFPQNSFPHGGMFSRLSQADRIRTLSALENLEIDLFLLPSPYQNNAGMIKYVTDALNRFSLFGFYSEWPAYGSTRLRPPDDRRLEFFPLSWQLVGYPGVSLGYRDFRGFLLTMAEVKT
;
A
#
# COMPACT_ATOMS: atom_id res chain seq x y z
N MET A 1 8.21 12.48 -1.35
CA MET A 1 7.95 11.06 -1.02
C MET A 1 6.46 10.79 -0.82
N GLN A 2 5.80 11.39 0.18
CA GLN A 2 4.38 11.11 0.49
C GLN A 2 3.44 11.31 -0.72
N ALA A 3 3.57 12.43 -1.44
CA ALA A 3 2.82 12.71 -2.66
C ALA A 3 2.99 11.64 -3.76
N THR A 4 4.17 11.02 -3.88
CA THR A 4 4.41 9.92 -4.83
C THR A 4 3.56 8.70 -4.47
N PHE A 5 3.49 8.35 -3.18
CA PHE A 5 2.66 7.24 -2.72
C PHE A 5 1.16 7.54 -2.74
N GLN A 6 0.76 8.80 -2.52
CA GLN A 6 -0.63 9.23 -2.71
C GLN A 6 -1.06 9.05 -4.18
N ALA A 7 -0.20 9.47 -5.12
CA ALA A 7 -0.43 9.28 -6.55
C ALA A 7 -0.45 7.78 -6.94
N LEU A 8 0.40 6.97 -6.30
CA LEU A 8 0.41 5.52 -6.48
C LEU A 8 -0.93 4.90 -6.05
N THR A 9 -1.41 5.24 -4.86
CA THR A 9 -2.70 4.73 -4.36
C THR A 9 -3.87 5.22 -5.20
N ASP A 10 -3.83 6.45 -5.68
CA ASP A 10 -4.84 6.96 -6.62
C ASP A 10 -4.87 6.16 -7.93
N ALA A 11 -3.74 5.64 -8.39
CA ALA A 11 -3.68 4.77 -9.57
C ALA A 11 -4.20 3.35 -9.31
N LEU A 12 -3.85 2.75 -8.18
CA LEU A 12 -4.09 1.33 -7.93
C LEU A 12 -5.43 1.03 -7.26
N LEU A 13 -5.97 1.97 -6.49
CA LEU A 13 -7.15 1.71 -5.67
C LEU A 13 -8.44 1.89 -6.46
N PRO A 14 -9.47 1.06 -6.18
CA PRO A 14 -10.77 1.24 -6.82
C PRO A 14 -11.38 2.58 -6.42
N SER A 15 -12.08 3.21 -7.35
CA SER A 15 -12.88 4.41 -7.04
C SER A 15 -14.12 4.00 -6.25
N VAL A 16 -14.10 4.21 -4.93
CA VAL A 16 -15.29 3.99 -4.10
C VAL A 16 -16.09 5.26 -4.03
N LYS A 17 -17.35 5.21 -4.46
CA LYS A 17 -18.35 6.21 -4.07
C LYS A 17 -18.96 5.71 -2.76
N PRO A 18 -18.74 6.37 -1.61
CA PRO A 18 -19.39 5.95 -0.39
C PRO A 18 -20.90 6.00 -0.59
N ALA A 19 -21.58 4.88 -0.32
CA ALA A 19 -23.02 4.90 -0.22
C ALA A 19 -23.37 5.72 1.02
N TYR A 20 -24.09 6.84 0.81
CA TYR A 20 -24.62 7.74 1.84
C TYR A 20 -23.59 8.44 2.74
N GLY A 21 -23.28 9.71 2.42
CA GLY A 21 -23.00 10.76 3.41
C GLY A 21 -21.77 10.61 4.32
N LEU A 22 -20.92 9.61 4.11
CA LEU A 22 -19.69 9.45 4.89
C LEU A 22 -18.61 10.44 4.43
N PRO A 23 -17.84 11.03 5.36
CA PRO A 23 -16.85 12.07 5.06
C PRO A 23 -15.58 11.56 4.36
N PHE A 24 -15.49 10.26 4.06
CA PHE A 24 -14.27 9.67 3.51
C PHE A 24 -14.17 9.91 1.99
N SER A 25 -13.38 10.91 1.62
CA SER A 25 -12.83 10.99 0.26
C SER A 25 -11.87 9.81 0.03
N ASN A 26 -11.81 9.28 -1.20
CA ASN A 26 -10.91 8.17 -1.56
C ASN A 26 -9.42 8.48 -1.25
N THR A 27 -9.08 9.77 -1.18
CA THR A 27 -7.75 10.29 -0.78
C THR A 27 -7.45 10.25 0.72
N ASP A 28 -8.42 9.95 1.59
CA ASP A 28 -8.31 10.10 3.05
C ASP A 28 -8.21 8.78 3.81
N MET A 29 -8.10 7.65 3.11
CA MET A 29 -8.01 6.32 3.75
C MET A 29 -6.61 6.01 4.32
N GLY A 30 -5.62 6.89 4.10
CA GLY A 30 -4.25 6.71 4.62
C GLY A 30 -3.53 5.48 4.09
N VAL A 31 -3.98 4.90 2.96
CA VAL A 31 -3.37 3.68 2.37
C VAL A 31 -1.93 3.94 1.94
N HIS A 32 -1.60 5.14 1.49
CA HIS A 32 -0.21 5.53 1.18
C HIS A 32 0.70 5.41 2.40
N GLU A 33 0.18 5.64 3.61
CA GLU A 33 0.92 5.50 4.87
C GLU A 33 1.18 4.03 5.19
N TYR A 34 0.23 3.13 4.87
CA TYR A 34 0.44 1.70 4.98
C TYR A 34 1.58 1.22 4.09
N ILE A 35 1.62 1.70 2.83
CA ILE A 35 2.69 1.35 1.89
C ILE A 35 4.04 1.83 2.40
N ILE A 36 4.14 3.09 2.85
CA ILE A 36 5.36 3.64 3.44
C ILE A 36 5.80 2.80 4.64
N TYR A 37 4.88 2.54 5.58
CA TYR A 37 5.16 1.72 6.76
C TYR A 37 5.64 0.31 6.37
N ALA A 38 4.97 -0.35 5.43
CA ALA A 38 5.31 -1.69 4.99
C ALA A 38 6.67 -1.75 4.27
N LEU A 39 6.99 -0.78 3.42
CA LEU A 39 8.32 -0.69 2.79
C LEU A 39 9.42 -0.46 3.82
N ASP A 40 9.14 0.31 4.86
CA ASP A 40 10.14 0.66 5.87
C ASP A 40 10.34 -0.42 6.95
N HIS A 41 9.38 -1.34 7.13
CA HIS A 41 9.39 -2.29 8.25
C HIS A 41 9.29 -3.76 7.84
N ASN A 42 8.67 -4.08 6.70
CA ASN A 42 8.35 -5.47 6.34
C ASN A 42 9.28 -6.06 5.28
N ILE A 43 10.12 -5.24 4.65
CA ILE A 43 11.14 -5.71 3.71
C ILE A 43 12.49 -5.69 4.43
N SER A 44 13.07 -6.87 4.60
CA SER A 44 14.43 -7.02 5.11
C SER A 44 15.36 -7.41 3.97
N ILE A 45 16.57 -6.87 4.01
CA ILE A 45 17.64 -7.28 3.10
C ILE A 45 18.57 -8.17 3.91
N GLN A 46 18.82 -9.39 3.42
CA GLN A 46 19.85 -10.24 3.96
C GLN A 46 21.21 -9.72 3.51
N GLN A 47 22.03 -9.26 4.45
CA GLN A 47 23.42 -8.89 4.21
C GLN A 47 24.31 -9.85 4.99
N GLN A 48 24.98 -10.76 4.28
CA GLN A 48 25.81 -11.83 4.85
C GLN A 48 25.01 -12.70 5.85
N LEU A 49 25.35 -12.60 7.14
CA LEU A 49 24.74 -13.35 8.25
C LEU A 49 23.65 -12.56 8.99
N TYR A 50 23.40 -11.29 8.64
CA TYR A 50 22.47 -10.42 9.35
C TYR A 50 21.28 -10.01 8.49
N HIS A 51 20.10 -9.99 9.11
CA HIS A 51 18.89 -9.41 8.52
C HIS A 51 18.79 -7.97 8.99
N HIS A 52 18.85 -7.02 8.05
CA HIS A 52 18.63 -5.61 8.34
C HIS A 52 17.36 -5.13 7.65
N VAL A 53 16.49 -4.51 8.44
CA VAL A 53 15.37 -3.72 7.91
C VAL A 53 15.98 -2.44 7.36
N VAL A 54 15.93 -2.27 6.04
CA VAL A 54 16.41 -1.06 5.37
C VAL A 54 15.16 -0.27 4.98
N PRO A 55 15.01 0.99 5.40
CA PRO A 55 13.88 1.82 4.98
C PRO A 55 13.86 1.99 3.46
N LEU A 56 12.86 1.39 2.79
CA LEU A 56 12.75 1.42 1.34
C LEU A 56 11.78 2.47 0.82
N ALA A 57 10.97 3.14 1.65
CA ALA A 57 9.96 4.07 1.15
C ALA A 57 10.58 5.20 0.33
N TYR A 58 11.65 5.82 0.83
CA TYR A 58 12.33 6.91 0.14
C TYR A 58 12.98 6.49 -1.21
N PRO A 59 13.87 5.47 -1.26
CA PRO A 59 14.46 5.06 -2.53
C PRO A 59 13.41 4.52 -3.50
N THR A 60 12.30 3.94 -3.02
CA THR A 60 11.19 3.48 -3.88
C THR A 60 10.48 4.66 -4.53
N ALA A 61 10.23 5.75 -3.80
CA ALA A 61 9.67 6.97 -4.40
C ALA A 61 10.60 7.53 -5.48
N MET A 62 11.92 7.52 -5.25
CA MET A 62 12.90 7.94 -6.25
C MET A 62 12.92 7.00 -7.47
N MET A 63 12.79 5.68 -7.27
CA MET A 63 12.71 4.71 -8.36
C MET A 63 11.49 4.98 -9.26
N LEU A 64 10.32 5.24 -8.66
CA LEU A 64 9.10 5.60 -9.38
C LEU A 64 9.29 6.91 -10.17
N ASP A 65 9.89 7.93 -9.55
CA ASP A 65 10.17 9.21 -10.21
C ASP A 65 11.18 9.08 -11.36
N ALA A 66 12.21 8.26 -11.19
CA ALA A 66 13.21 7.99 -12.22
C ALA A 66 12.59 7.23 -13.41
N ALA A 67 11.80 6.18 -13.15
CA ALA A 67 11.11 5.44 -14.19
C ALA A 67 10.09 6.31 -14.95
N ALA A 68 9.33 7.14 -14.24
CA ALA A 68 8.42 8.11 -14.85
C ALA A 68 9.16 9.11 -15.75
N ALA A 69 10.31 9.63 -15.31
CA ALA A 69 11.12 10.53 -16.11
C ALA A 69 11.65 9.86 -17.39
N GLN A 70 12.05 8.60 -17.32
CA GLN A 70 12.47 7.83 -18.50
C GLN A 70 11.32 7.69 -19.52
N LEU A 71 10.11 7.33 -19.08
CA LEU A 71 8.96 7.21 -19.97
C LEU A 71 8.57 8.56 -20.61
N ILE A 72 8.66 9.66 -19.86
CA ILE A 72 8.43 11.00 -20.41
C ILE A 72 9.47 11.33 -21.49
N ASN A 73 10.75 11.08 -21.22
CA ASN A 73 11.83 11.34 -22.18
C ASN A 73 11.72 10.45 -23.44
N ALA A 74 11.18 9.24 -23.28
CA ALA A 74 10.88 8.33 -24.38
C ALA A 74 9.57 8.67 -25.12
N HIS A 75 8.86 9.74 -24.75
CA HIS A 75 7.55 10.13 -25.28
C HIS A 75 6.46 9.05 -25.10
N GLN A 76 6.62 8.18 -24.10
CA GLN A 76 5.68 7.12 -23.75
C GLN A 76 4.72 7.53 -22.62
N ALA A 77 4.94 8.68 -21.99
CA ALA A 77 4.06 9.28 -20.98
C ALA A 77 4.12 10.81 -21.06
N GLN A 78 3.12 11.49 -20.52
CA GLN A 78 3.09 12.96 -20.48
C GLN A 78 2.94 13.46 -19.04
N ALA A 79 3.77 14.42 -18.65
CA ALA A 79 3.60 15.12 -17.38
C ALA A 79 2.48 16.16 -17.51
N PHE A 80 1.56 16.18 -16.55
CA PHE A 80 0.52 17.18 -16.46
C PHE A 80 1.01 18.39 -15.65
N PRO A 81 0.79 19.62 -16.14
CA PRO A 81 1.19 20.83 -15.42
C PRO A 81 0.33 21.08 -14.17
N GLN A 82 -0.91 20.58 -14.16
CA GLN A 82 -1.76 20.59 -12.97
C GLN A 82 -1.39 19.41 -12.08
N ASN A 83 -0.79 19.70 -10.94
CA ASN A 83 -0.33 18.68 -10.01
C ASN A 83 -1.39 18.44 -8.92
N SER A 84 -2.14 17.34 -9.03
CA SER A 84 -3.08 16.88 -8.00
C SER A 84 -2.37 16.51 -6.68
N PHE A 85 -1.06 16.28 -6.71
CA PHE A 85 -0.24 15.87 -5.58
C PHE A 85 0.95 16.83 -5.38
N PRO A 86 0.72 18.04 -4.81
CA PRO A 86 1.76 19.03 -4.63
C PRO A 86 2.96 18.46 -3.85
N HIS A 87 4.17 18.93 -4.18
CA HIS A 87 5.43 18.44 -3.60
C HIS A 87 5.86 17.00 -3.97
N GLY A 88 5.17 16.35 -4.90
CA GLY A 88 5.61 15.08 -5.49
C GLY A 88 6.60 15.24 -6.64
N GLY A 89 7.30 14.15 -6.96
CA GLY A 89 8.23 14.06 -8.10
C GLY A 89 7.51 13.76 -9.43
N MET A 90 8.26 13.32 -10.44
CA MET A 90 7.73 13.12 -11.80
C MET A 90 6.58 12.11 -11.86
N PHE A 91 6.64 11.02 -11.07
CA PHE A 91 5.58 10.02 -11.05
C PHE A 91 4.24 10.59 -10.61
N SER A 92 4.26 11.52 -9.64
CA SER A 92 3.04 12.15 -9.13
C SER A 92 2.33 13.07 -10.13
N ARG A 93 3.05 13.51 -11.17
CA ARG A 93 2.55 14.42 -12.23
C ARG A 93 1.96 13.68 -13.43
N LEU A 94 2.06 12.36 -13.45
CA LEU A 94 1.53 11.54 -14.54
C LEU A 94 -0.01 11.48 -14.50
N SER A 95 -0.64 11.06 -15.60
CA SER A 95 -2.03 10.61 -15.53
C SER A 95 -2.13 9.29 -14.74
N GLN A 96 -3.34 8.92 -14.32
CA GLN A 96 -3.58 7.63 -13.68
C GLN A 96 -3.11 6.46 -14.56
N ALA A 97 -3.41 6.50 -15.86
CA ALA A 97 -3.00 5.48 -16.82
C ALA A 97 -1.47 5.42 -17.00
N ASP A 98 -0.79 6.57 -17.03
CA ASP A 98 0.67 6.63 -17.15
C ASP A 98 1.40 6.18 -15.87
N ARG A 99 0.79 6.36 -14.69
CA ARG A 99 1.28 5.75 -13.45
C ARG A 99 1.26 4.23 -13.52
N ILE A 100 0.15 3.65 -13.99
CA ILE A 100 0.05 2.20 -14.23
C ILE A 100 1.07 1.75 -15.28
N ARG A 101 1.25 2.52 -16.36
CA ARG A 101 2.29 2.24 -17.38
C ARG A 101 3.69 2.24 -16.77
N THR A 102 3.98 3.16 -15.85
CA THR A 102 5.27 3.21 -15.15
C THR A 102 5.51 1.95 -14.31
N LEU A 103 4.49 1.48 -13.58
CA LEU A 103 4.58 0.23 -12.83
C LEU A 103 4.79 -0.97 -13.76
N SER A 104 4.05 -1.04 -14.87
CA SER A 104 4.22 -2.08 -15.88
C SER A 104 5.62 -2.07 -16.49
N ALA A 105 6.20 -0.90 -16.77
CA ALA A 105 7.55 -0.80 -17.30
C ALA A 105 8.61 -1.26 -16.28
N LEU A 106 8.43 -0.93 -14.99
CA LEU A 106 9.28 -1.42 -13.90
C LEU A 106 9.19 -2.95 -13.74
N GLU A 107 7.98 -3.51 -13.79
CA GLU A 107 7.75 -4.95 -13.64
C GLU A 107 8.33 -5.75 -14.82
N ASN A 108 8.18 -5.23 -16.04
CA ASN A 108 8.74 -5.85 -17.26
C ASN A 108 10.20 -5.49 -17.52
N LEU A 109 10.81 -4.65 -16.69
CA LEU A 109 12.19 -4.14 -16.86
C LEU A 109 12.39 -3.40 -18.20
N GLU A 110 11.35 -2.73 -18.70
CA GLU A 110 11.33 -1.92 -19.92
C GLU A 110 11.84 -0.49 -19.66
N ILE A 111 12.88 -0.38 -18.84
CA ILE A 111 13.53 0.87 -18.43
C ILE A 111 15.04 0.64 -18.30
N ASP A 112 15.82 1.71 -18.40
CA ASP A 112 17.26 1.65 -18.14
C ASP A 112 17.52 1.52 -16.63
N LEU A 113 17.96 0.33 -16.24
CA LEU A 113 18.24 -0.02 -14.83
C LEU A 113 19.48 0.70 -14.28
N PHE A 114 20.38 1.19 -15.14
CA PHE A 114 21.57 1.92 -14.72
C PHE A 114 21.21 3.32 -14.19
N LEU A 115 20.12 3.90 -14.68
CA LEU A 115 19.64 5.22 -14.28
C LEU A 115 18.77 5.21 -13.03
N LEU A 116 18.48 4.03 -12.46
CA LEU A 116 17.72 3.90 -11.23
C LEU A 116 18.58 4.22 -10.00
N PRO A 117 17.98 4.72 -8.90
CA PRO A 117 18.71 4.99 -7.66
C PRO A 117 19.10 3.70 -6.94
N SER A 118 20.11 3.76 -6.08
CA SER A 118 20.37 2.69 -5.10
C SER A 118 19.15 2.51 -4.16
N PRO A 119 18.76 1.27 -3.78
CA PRO A 119 19.39 -0.03 -4.06
C PRO A 119 18.89 -0.72 -5.34
N TYR A 120 18.15 -0.01 -6.20
CA TYR A 120 17.51 -0.55 -7.41
C TYR A 120 18.42 -0.53 -8.63
N GLN A 121 19.47 0.30 -8.63
CA GLN A 121 20.41 0.41 -9.74
C GLN A 121 20.94 -0.97 -10.15
N ASN A 122 20.70 -1.35 -11.41
CA ASN A 122 21.06 -2.65 -11.98
C ASN A 122 20.59 -3.89 -11.18
N ASN A 123 19.56 -3.75 -10.35
CA ASN A 123 19.05 -4.83 -9.50
C ASN A 123 17.64 -5.24 -9.94
N ALA A 124 17.55 -5.97 -11.05
CA ALA A 124 16.31 -6.45 -11.64
C ALA A 124 15.42 -7.22 -10.64
N GLY A 125 16.03 -8.05 -9.78
CA GLY A 125 15.30 -8.82 -8.77
C GLY A 125 14.62 -7.92 -7.73
N MET A 126 15.36 -6.93 -7.21
CA MET A 126 14.83 -5.99 -6.23
C MET A 126 13.72 -5.10 -6.83
N ILE A 127 13.89 -4.64 -8.07
CA ILE A 127 12.88 -3.85 -8.77
C ILE A 127 11.58 -4.63 -8.91
N LYS A 128 11.64 -5.84 -9.45
CA LYS A 128 10.47 -6.70 -9.60
C LYS A 128 9.79 -6.98 -8.26
N TYR A 129 10.58 -7.35 -7.25
CA TYR A 129 10.09 -7.65 -5.91
C TYR A 129 9.35 -6.45 -5.29
N VAL A 130 9.94 -5.25 -5.34
CA VAL A 130 9.33 -4.06 -4.76
C VAL A 130 8.13 -3.60 -5.57
N THR A 131 8.18 -3.64 -6.91
CA THR A 131 7.04 -3.28 -7.77
C THR A 131 5.84 -4.20 -7.53
N ASP A 132 6.05 -5.52 -7.41
CA ASP A 132 4.99 -6.46 -7.00
C ASP A 132 4.46 -6.14 -5.59
N ALA A 133 5.35 -5.87 -4.65
CA ALA A 133 4.99 -5.52 -3.28
C ALA A 133 4.15 -4.23 -3.22
N LEU A 134 4.41 -3.23 -4.07
CA LEU A 134 3.61 -2.00 -4.14
C LEU A 134 2.14 -2.29 -4.48
N ASN A 135 1.89 -3.19 -5.44
CA ASN A 135 0.53 -3.60 -5.80
C ASN A 135 -0.15 -4.31 -4.61
N ARG A 136 0.54 -5.31 -4.05
CA ARG A 136 0.02 -6.09 -2.92
C ARG A 136 -0.24 -5.24 -1.67
N PHE A 137 0.69 -4.36 -1.31
CA PHE A 137 0.53 -3.47 -0.15
C PHE A 137 -0.58 -2.44 -0.36
N SER A 138 -0.78 -1.94 -1.58
CA SER A 138 -1.91 -1.06 -1.88
C SER A 138 -3.23 -1.76 -1.60
N LEU A 139 -3.40 -2.99 -2.08
CA LEU A 139 -4.62 -3.77 -1.86
C LEU A 139 -4.78 -4.19 -0.40
N PHE A 140 -3.71 -4.61 0.28
CA PHE A 140 -3.76 -4.94 1.71
C PHE A 140 -4.10 -3.73 2.56
N GLY A 141 -3.49 -2.57 2.31
CA GLY A 141 -3.82 -1.34 3.04
C GLY A 141 -5.27 -0.91 2.82
N PHE A 142 -5.82 -1.15 1.63
CA PHE A 142 -7.20 -0.77 1.30
C PHE A 142 -8.25 -1.75 1.85
N TYR A 143 -8.04 -3.05 1.70
CA TYR A 143 -9.01 -4.07 2.12
C TYR A 143 -8.90 -4.47 3.60
N SER A 144 -7.81 -4.12 4.27
CA SER A 144 -7.66 -4.32 5.72
C SER A 144 -8.36 -3.25 6.55
N GLU A 145 -8.31 -3.43 7.86
CA GLU A 145 -8.78 -2.48 8.86
C GLU A 145 -7.86 -1.25 9.00
N TRP A 146 -6.82 -1.10 8.17
CA TRP A 146 -5.85 0.00 8.28
C TRP A 146 -6.47 1.39 8.44
N PRO A 147 -7.43 1.82 7.58
CA PRO A 147 -8.03 3.14 7.72
C PRO A 147 -8.82 3.29 9.04
N ALA A 148 -9.41 2.19 9.52
CA ALA A 148 -10.27 2.14 10.68
C ALA A 148 -9.51 2.20 12.01
N TYR A 149 -8.20 1.90 12.03
CA TYR A 149 -7.37 2.11 13.21
C TYR A 149 -7.20 3.58 13.58
N GLY A 150 -7.52 4.51 12.67
CA GLY A 150 -7.53 5.94 12.97
C GLY A 150 -6.18 6.41 13.52
N SER A 151 -6.17 7.07 14.68
CA SER A 151 -4.96 7.58 15.33
C SER A 151 -4.00 6.49 15.81
N THR A 152 -4.47 5.24 15.96
CA THR A 152 -3.65 4.13 16.45
C THR A 152 -2.92 3.35 15.35
N ARG A 153 -3.16 3.64 14.06
CA ARG A 153 -2.67 2.82 12.93
C ARG A 153 -1.16 2.59 12.89
N LEU A 154 -0.37 3.56 13.37
CA LEU A 154 1.10 3.48 13.40
C LEU A 154 1.67 2.86 14.69
N ARG A 155 0.82 2.52 15.66
CA ARG A 155 1.25 1.86 16.91
C ARG A 155 1.66 0.39 16.66
N PRO A 156 2.39 -0.25 17.58
CA PRO A 156 2.61 -1.70 17.53
C PRO A 156 1.28 -2.47 17.42
N PRO A 157 1.24 -3.65 16.79
CA PRO A 157 0.01 -4.40 16.56
C PRO A 157 -0.87 -4.58 17.82
N ASP A 158 -0.26 -4.82 18.98
CA ASP A 158 -0.97 -5.03 20.25
C ASP A 158 -1.68 -3.77 20.78
N ASP A 159 -1.26 -2.59 20.32
CA ASP A 159 -1.79 -1.29 20.74
C ASP A 159 -2.74 -0.66 19.72
N ARG A 160 -2.98 -1.33 18.58
CA ARG A 160 -3.92 -0.87 17.55
C ARG A 160 -5.35 -1.15 17.98
N ARG A 161 -6.24 -0.17 17.78
CA ARG A 161 -7.66 -0.27 18.13
C ARG A 161 -8.50 0.27 16.99
N LEU A 162 -9.57 -0.44 16.65
CA LEU A 162 -10.56 0.08 15.71
C LEU A 162 -11.24 1.30 16.34
N GLU A 163 -10.99 2.48 15.77
CA GLU A 163 -11.63 3.74 16.17
C GLU A 163 -12.90 4.00 15.36
N PHE A 164 -12.98 3.40 14.16
CA PHE A 164 -14.11 3.52 13.24
C PHE A 164 -14.55 2.16 12.74
N PHE A 165 -15.77 2.10 12.19
CA PHE A 165 -16.22 0.89 11.50
C PHE A 165 -15.55 0.82 10.11
N PRO A 166 -14.80 -0.25 9.78
CA PRO A 166 -14.05 -0.32 8.52
C PRO A 166 -14.96 -0.18 7.30
N LEU A 167 -14.53 0.66 6.34
CA LEU A 167 -15.27 0.85 5.10
C LEU A 167 -15.41 -0.45 4.31
N SER A 168 -14.34 -1.26 4.25
CA SER A 168 -14.36 -2.55 3.58
C SER A 168 -15.45 -3.47 4.15
N TRP A 169 -15.67 -3.43 5.47
CA TRP A 169 -16.74 -4.19 6.12
C TRP A 169 -18.12 -3.71 5.69
N GLN A 170 -18.33 -2.39 5.59
CA GLN A 170 -19.60 -1.82 5.10
C GLN A 170 -19.87 -2.21 3.65
N LEU A 171 -18.86 -2.13 2.79
CA LEU A 171 -18.97 -2.45 1.36
C LEU A 171 -19.42 -3.89 1.11
N VAL A 172 -19.02 -4.82 1.98
CA VAL A 172 -19.38 -6.25 1.88
C VAL A 172 -20.56 -6.64 2.79
N GLY A 173 -21.15 -5.70 3.52
CA GLY A 173 -22.23 -5.97 4.46
C GLY A 173 -21.82 -6.81 5.67
N TYR A 174 -20.53 -6.84 6.03
CA TYR A 174 -20.06 -7.55 7.21
C TYR A 174 -20.47 -6.77 8.47
N PRO A 175 -21.20 -7.39 9.43
CA PRO A 175 -21.74 -6.68 10.61
C PRO A 175 -20.70 -6.38 11.69
N GLY A 176 -19.43 -6.74 11.46
CA GLY A 176 -18.36 -6.66 12.45
C GLY A 176 -18.25 -7.92 13.30
N VAL A 177 -17.31 -7.89 14.25
CA VAL A 177 -17.04 -9.01 15.15
C VAL A 177 -18.23 -9.27 16.07
N SER A 178 -18.88 -10.43 15.93
CA SER A 178 -19.98 -10.86 16.81
C SER A 178 -19.47 -11.83 17.87
N LEU A 179 -19.94 -11.67 19.11
CA LEU A 179 -19.65 -12.57 20.23
C LEU A 179 -20.08 -14.03 19.94
N GLY A 180 -21.10 -14.23 19.10
CA GLY A 180 -21.74 -15.52 18.82
C GLY A 180 -20.93 -16.51 17.97
N TYR A 181 -19.83 -16.12 17.33
CA TYR A 181 -18.96 -17.09 16.63
C TYR A 181 -18.15 -17.97 17.60
N ARG A 182 -18.15 -17.69 18.91
CA ARG A 182 -17.60 -18.59 19.94
C ARG A 182 -18.52 -19.79 20.22
N ASP A 183 -19.83 -19.65 20.03
CA ASP A 183 -20.81 -20.71 20.32
C ASP A 183 -20.76 -21.86 19.30
N PHE A 184 -20.13 -21.66 18.15
CA PHE A 184 -19.98 -22.68 17.11
C PHE A 184 -18.54 -23.23 17.01
N ARG A 185 -17.87 -23.44 18.14
CA ARG A 185 -16.64 -24.25 18.20
C ARG A 185 -16.92 -25.68 18.66
N GLY A 186 -17.77 -26.38 17.90
CA GLY A 186 -17.66 -27.82 17.62
C GLY A 186 -17.77 -28.85 18.75
N PHE A 187 -17.85 -28.48 20.03
CA PHE A 187 -18.04 -29.46 21.11
C PHE A 187 -19.17 -29.03 22.04
N LEU A 188 -20.24 -29.82 22.04
CA LEU A 188 -21.21 -29.87 23.13
C LEU A 188 -20.49 -30.43 24.36
N LEU A 189 -19.97 -29.55 25.23
CA LEU A 189 -19.59 -29.98 26.57
C LEU A 189 -20.89 -30.32 27.31
N THR A 190 -21.08 -31.60 27.60
CA THR A 190 -22.16 -32.02 28.49
C THR A 190 -21.68 -31.84 29.93
N MET A 191 -22.56 -31.35 30.82
CA MET A 191 -22.25 -31.09 32.24
C MET A 191 -21.70 -32.31 33.02
N ALA A 192 -21.70 -33.51 32.43
CA ALA A 192 -21.09 -34.71 33.00
C ALA A 192 -19.54 -34.70 32.95
N GLU A 193 -18.93 -33.87 32.10
CA GLU A 193 -17.47 -33.84 31.89
C GLU A 193 -16.72 -32.87 32.82
N VAL A 194 -17.44 -32.07 33.60
CA VAL A 194 -16.86 -31.19 34.62
C VAL A 194 -16.88 -31.94 35.97
N LYS A 195 -15.82 -32.70 36.25
CA LYS A 195 -15.56 -33.15 37.64
C LYS A 195 -15.02 -31.97 38.45
N THR A 196 -15.83 -31.53 39.41
CA THR A 196 -15.45 -30.64 40.53
C THR A 196 -14.40 -31.27 41.43
#